data_AF-A0A5C3NV23-F1
#
_entry.id   AF-A0A5C3NV23-F1
#
_cell.length_a   1.000
_cell.length_b   1.000
_cell.length_c   1.000
_cell.angle_alpha   90.00
_cell.angle_beta   90.00
_cell.angle_gamma   90.00
#
_symmetry.space_group_name_H-M   'P 1'
#
loop_
_entity.id
_entity.type
_entity.pdbx_description
1 polymer ?
#
loop_
_entity_poly.entity_id
_entity_poly.type
_entity_poly.pdbx_seq_one_letter_code
_entity_poly.pdbx_strand_id
1 'polypeptide(L)'
;DEVARYFATATEETDNPLLWWRERRDIFPCLSRMALDYLSIPGTSVDVERVFSRGRRCLTHVRSRLSAQTTRALLCLGDWLRYDLISTADM
;
A
#
# COMPACT_ATOMS: atom_id res chain seq x y z
N ASP A 1 -16.05 -26.19 -1.05
CA ASP A 1 -14.66 -25.72 -0.92
C ASP A 1 -14.46 -24.53 -1.86
N GLU A 2 -14.00 -23.39 -1.35
CA GLU A 2 -13.87 -22.14 -2.13
C GLU A 2 -12.80 -22.27 -3.21
N VAL A 3 -11.70 -22.96 -2.89
CA VAL A 3 -10.56 -23.16 -3.79
C VAL A 3 -10.95 -23.99 -5.00
N ALA A 4 -11.68 -25.09 -4.79
CA ALA A 4 -12.19 -25.92 -5.89
C ALA A 4 -13.15 -25.14 -6.80
N ARG A 5 -14.00 -24.27 -6.23
CA ARG A 5 -14.93 -23.43 -6.98
C ARG A 5 -14.20 -22.34 -7.79
N TYR A 6 -13.16 -21.74 -7.24
CA TYR A 6 -12.30 -20.80 -7.96
C TYR A 6 -11.62 -21.49 -9.16
N PHE A 7 -11.02 -22.67 -8.96
CA PHE A 7 -10.39 -23.42 -10.05
C PHE A 7 -11.37 -23.93 -11.12
N ALA A 8 -12.64 -24.10 -10.79
CA ALA A 8 -13.69 -24.44 -11.75
C ALA A 8 -14.23 -23.22 -12.53
N THR A 9 -13.90 -22.00 -12.12
CA THR A 9 -14.33 -20.77 -12.79
C THR A 9 -13.41 -20.51 -13.99
N ALA A 10 -13.96 -20.02 -15.10
CA ALA A 10 -13.16 -19.65 -16.26
C ALA A 10 -12.17 -18.53 -15.91
N THR A 11 -10.98 -18.57 -16.49
CA THR A 11 -9.98 -17.52 -16.31
C THR A 11 -10.45 -16.24 -17.00
N GLU A 12 -10.67 -15.18 -16.21
CA GLU A 12 -10.98 -13.85 -16.71
C GLU A 12 -9.69 -13.02 -16.74
N GLU A 13 -9.37 -12.38 -17.88
CA GLU A 13 -8.32 -11.36 -17.91
C GLU A 13 -8.83 -10.11 -17.20
N THR A 14 -8.06 -9.61 -16.24
CA THR A 14 -8.39 -8.39 -15.48
C THR A 14 -7.18 -7.49 -15.39
N ASP A 15 -7.38 -6.20 -15.69
CA ASP A 15 -6.34 -5.18 -15.54
C ASP A 15 -6.08 -4.84 -14.07
N ASN A 16 -7.03 -5.12 -13.17
CA ASN A 16 -6.93 -4.83 -11.75
C ASN A 16 -7.38 -6.02 -10.88
N PRO A 17 -6.45 -6.93 -10.54
CA PRO A 17 -6.77 -8.11 -9.77
C PRO A 17 -7.22 -7.78 -8.33
N LEU A 18 -6.76 -6.66 -7.75
CA LEU A 18 -7.21 -6.22 -6.42
C LEU A 18 -8.68 -5.82 -6.43
N LEU A 19 -9.13 -5.10 -7.46
CA LEU A 19 -10.53 -4.74 -7.61
C LEU A 19 -11.40 -5.99 -7.84
N TRP A 20 -10.94 -6.90 -8.70
CA TRP A 20 -11.63 -8.15 -8.99
C TRP A 20 -11.90 -8.99 -7.73
N TRP A 21 -10.89 -9.15 -6.86
CA TRP A 21 -11.04 -9.86 -5.59
C TRP A 21 -11.92 -9.13 -4.58
N ARG A 22 -11.90 -7.79 -4.59
CA ARG A 22 -12.75 -6.96 -3.73
C ARG A 22 -14.23 -7.10 -4.10
N GLU A 23 -14.56 -7.15 -5.38
CA GLU A 23 -15.93 -7.33 -5.87
C GLU A 23 -16.48 -8.73 -5.57
N ARG A 24 -15.61 -9.75 -5.55
CA ARG A 24 -15.99 -11.16 -5.34
C ARG A 24 -15.85 -11.63 -3.90
N ARG A 25 -15.67 -10.70 -2.95
CA ARG A 25 -15.56 -11.00 -1.51
C ARG A 25 -16.76 -11.76 -0.95
N ASP A 26 -17.96 -11.51 -1.50
CA ASP A 26 -19.18 -12.18 -1.04
C ASP A 26 -19.28 -13.61 -1.57
N ILE A 27 -18.60 -13.89 -2.69
CA ILE A 27 -18.54 -15.22 -3.33
C ILE A 27 -17.42 -16.07 -2.72
N PHE A 28 -16.32 -15.43 -2.34
CA PHE A 28 -15.09 -16.04 -1.84
C PHE A 28 -14.59 -15.34 -0.56
N PRO A 29 -15.32 -15.41 0.56
CA PRO A 29 -15.02 -14.61 1.76
C PRO A 29 -13.65 -14.93 2.39
N CYS A 30 -13.22 -16.19 2.37
CA CYS A 30 -11.91 -16.56 2.92
C CYS A 30 -10.80 -16.38 1.89
N LEU A 31 -11.02 -16.82 0.65
CA LEU A 31 -10.03 -16.79 -0.41
C LEU A 31 -9.72 -15.37 -0.89
N SER A 32 -10.72 -14.48 -0.95
CA SER A 32 -10.50 -13.07 -1.31
C SER A 32 -9.59 -12.34 -0.33
N ARG A 33 -9.71 -12.62 0.98
CA ARG A 33 -8.83 -12.02 1.99
C ARG A 33 -7.37 -12.42 1.77
N MET A 34 -7.13 -13.72 1.59
CA MET A 34 -5.78 -14.23 1.30
C MET A 34 -5.24 -13.65 -0.01
N ALA A 35 -6.03 -13.62 -1.07
CA ALA A 35 -5.60 -13.09 -2.35
C ALA A 35 -5.25 -11.60 -2.29
N LEU A 36 -6.06 -10.79 -1.60
CA LEU A 36 -5.77 -9.36 -1.38
C LEU A 36 -4.50 -9.15 -0.55
N ASP A 37 -4.27 -9.97 0.48
CA ASP A 37 -3.06 -9.91 1.30
C ASP A 37 -1.80 -10.19 0.46
N TYR A 38 -1.82 -11.15 -0.46
CA TYR A 38 -0.69 -11.46 -1.32
C TYR A 38 -0.49 -10.45 -2.46
N LEU A 39 -1.58 -10.04 -3.12
CA LEU A 39 -1.52 -9.16 -4.30
C LEU A 39 -1.21 -7.70 -3.94
N SER A 40 -1.45 -7.29 -2.69
CA SER A 40 -1.12 -5.94 -2.21
C SER A 40 0.37 -5.76 -1.88
N ILE A 41 1.15 -6.85 -1.83
CA ILE A 41 2.58 -6.79 -1.61
C ILE A 41 3.24 -6.22 -2.88
N PRO A 42 3.94 -5.07 -2.80
CA PRO A 42 4.65 -4.53 -3.95
C PRO A 42 5.71 -5.53 -4.41
N GLY A 43 5.66 -5.91 -5.69
CA GLY A 43 6.55 -6.92 -6.26
C GLY A 43 8.03 -6.50 -6.37
N THR A 44 8.36 -5.25 -6.02
CA THR A 44 9.73 -4.73 -6.07
C THR A 44 10.04 -3.85 -4.85
N SER A 45 11.30 -3.81 -4.43
CA SER A 45 11.80 -2.90 -3.38
C SER A 45 11.80 -1.42 -3.80
N VAL A 46 11.41 -1.11 -5.05
CA VAL A 46 11.52 0.22 -5.65
C VAL A 46 10.74 1.27 -4.86
N ASP A 47 9.56 0.93 -4.32
CA ASP A 47 8.78 1.88 -3.53
C ASP A 47 9.45 2.20 -2.19
N VAL A 48 10.03 1.18 -1.56
CA VAL A 48 10.80 1.32 -0.32
C VAL A 48 12.05 2.17 -0.57
N GLU A 49 12.78 1.91 -1.65
CA GLU A 49 13.95 2.69 -2.08
C GLU A 49 13.59 4.14 -2.42
N ARG A 50 12.44 4.38 -3.05
CA ARG A 50 11.93 5.72 -3.35
C ARG A 50 11.62 6.49 -2.06
N VAL A 51 11.00 5.84 -1.07
CA VAL A 51 10.77 6.43 0.26
C VAL A 51 12.11 6.73 0.96
N PHE A 52 13.06 5.80 0.93
CA PHE A 52 14.39 6.02 1.54
C PHE A 52 15.21 7.10 0.84
N SER A 53 15.15 7.21 -0.48
CA SER A 53 15.84 8.24 -1.25
C SER A 53 15.26 9.63 -0.96
N ARG A 54 13.93 9.75 -0.89
CA ARG A 54 13.24 10.96 -0.44
C ARG A 54 13.60 11.31 0.99
N GLY A 55 13.58 10.32 1.89
CA GLY A 55 14.00 10.45 3.28
C GLY A 55 15.43 10.95 3.40
N ARG A 56 16.37 10.40 2.62
CA ARG A 56 17.76 10.84 2.58
C ARG A 56 17.88 12.28 2.10
N ARG A 57 17.13 12.70 1.07
CA ARG A 57 17.13 14.09 0.59
C ARG A 57 16.59 15.06 1.64
N CYS A 58 15.46 14.73 2.27
CA CYS A 58 14.91 15.54 3.37
C CYS A 58 15.88 15.59 4.56
N LEU A 59 16.49 14.47 4.93
CA LEU A 59 17.50 14.38 5.98
C LEU A 59 18.72 15.25 5.67
N THR A 60 19.24 15.23 4.44
CA THR A 60 20.40 16.05 4.08
C THR A 60 20.10 17.54 4.12
N HIS A 61 18.89 17.97 3.73
CA HIS A 61 18.50 19.39 3.76
C HIS A 61 18.11 19.90 5.17
N VAL A 62 17.60 19.04 6.06
CA VAL A 62 17.11 19.43 7.41
C VAL A 62 18.15 19.13 8.51
N ARG A 63 19.33 18.61 8.14
CA ARG A 63 20.39 18.21 9.07
C ARG A 63 21.17 19.39 9.65
N SER A 64 20.66 19.88 10.77
CA SER A 64 21.58 20.07 11.90
C SER A 64 21.12 19.46 13.23
N ARG A 65 19.82 19.25 13.52
CA ARG A 65 19.41 18.80 14.88
C ARG A 65 18.16 17.91 15.04
N LEU A 66 17.55 17.36 13.97
CA LEU A 66 16.36 16.51 14.12
C LEU A 66 16.69 15.05 14.46
N SER A 67 15.92 14.47 15.38
CA SER A 67 16.01 13.05 15.73
C SER A 67 15.49 12.15 14.61
N ALA A 68 15.91 10.87 14.60
CA ALA A 68 15.39 9.86 13.68
C ALA A 68 13.86 9.70 13.79
N GLN A 69 13.31 9.87 15.00
CA GLN A 69 11.88 9.78 15.25
C GLN A 69 11.12 10.94 14.59
N THR A 70 11.61 12.17 14.73
CA THR A 70 11.00 13.36 14.10
C THR A 70 11.06 13.26 12.58
N THR A 71 12.16 12.74 12.03
CA THR A 71 12.28 12.51 10.59
C THR A 71 11.24 11.52 10.08
N ARG A 72 11.05 10.39 10.79
CA ARG A 72 10.04 9.40 10.42
C ARG A 72 8.64 10.01 10.43
N ALA A 73 8.30 10.76 11.49
CA ALA A 73 7.01 11.44 11.60
C ALA A 73 6.76 12.42 10.43
N LEU A 74 7.76 13.21 10.05
CA LEU A 74 7.65 14.13 8.91
C LEU A 74 7.47 13.41 7.57
N LEU A 75 8.16 12.28 7.37
CA LEU A 75 7.99 11.47 6.16
C LEU A 75 6.60 10.85 6.08
N CYS A 76 6.09 10.28 7.18
CA CYS A 76 4.73 9.75 7.25
C CYS A 76 3.70 10.86 7.01
N LEU A 77 3.83 12.01 7.69
CA LEU A 77 2.92 13.15 7.53
C LEU A 77 2.89 13.67 6.10
N GLY A 78 4.06 13.79 5.46
CA GLY A 78 4.16 14.23 4.07
C GLY A 78 3.53 13.24 3.07
N ASP A 79 3.62 11.95 3.34
CA ASP A 79 2.97 10.93 2.50
C ASP A 79 1.46 10.89 2.74
N TRP A 80 1.02 10.96 4.00
CA TRP A 80 -0.40 11.01 4.37
C TRP A 80 -1.12 12.23 3.79
N LEU A 81 -0.48 13.41 3.79
CA LEU A 81 -1.02 14.60 3.16
C LEU A 81 -1.19 14.42 1.64
N ARG A 82 -0.29 13.69 0.98
CA ARG A 82 -0.41 13.41 -0.47
C ARG A 82 -1.53 12.44 -0.79
N TYR A 83 -1.81 11.52 0.12
CA TYR A 83 -2.94 10.58 0.00
C TYR A 83 -4.26 11.18 0.50
N ASP A 84 -4.29 12.48 0.84
CA ASP A 84 -5.45 13.18 1.39
C ASP A 84 -6.03 12.48 2.64
N LEU A 85 -5.16 11.80 3.40
CA LEU A 85 -5.53 11.09 4.62
C LEU A 85 -5.63 12.05 5.82
N ILE A 86 -5.13 13.28 5.67
CA ILE A 86 -5.16 14.33 6.68
C ILE A 86 -5.52 15.64 5.99
N SER A 87 -6.65 16.23 6.38
CA SER A 87 -7.03 17.57 5.97
C SER A 87 -6.30 18.60 6.84
N THR A 88 -5.70 19.61 6.22
CA THR A 88 -5.11 20.75 6.95
C THR A 88 -6.16 21.63 7.66
N ALA A 89 -7.45 21.32 7.49
CA ALA A 89 -8.54 21.95 8.24
C ALA A 89 -8.68 21.40 9.68
N ASP A 90 -8.13 20.22 9.96
CA ASP A 90 -8.15 19.57 11.28
C ASP A 90 -6.91 19.91 12.15
N MET A 91 -6.08 20.87 11.71
CA MET A 91 -4.84 21.27 12.38
C MET A 91 -4.87 22.70 12.90
#